data_AF-A0A936VU40-F1
#
_entry.id   AF-A0A936VU40-F1
#
_cell.length_a   1.000
_cell.length_b   1.000
_cell.length_c   1.000
_cell.angle_alpha   90.00
_cell.angle_beta   90.00
_cell.angle_gamma   90.00
#
_symmetry.space_group_name_H-M   'P 1'
#
loop_
_entity.id
_entity.type
_entity.pdbx_description
1 polymer ?
#
loop_
_entity_poly.entity_id
_entity_poly.type
_entity_poly.pdbx_seq_one_letter_code
_entity_poly.pdbx_strand_id
1 'polypeptide(L)'
;MKQIFTILLSFIAAITLVAQSPKKAVIEHFTQASCPPCAGTNPIIHPIMEAYKSKIVRVTHQVSWPGYDPMNKDNPGDVSTRVNYYGINGVPDSKINGKDFGTSIETITAANIIAESNGTSPYEITIAPTINPNLNEAEIKVTVTLTGTFGGNPVLYVAVNEKVISWNSPPGSNGEIEFHHVMKKYLPNASGTNISSLSKTGESLTFSFPYTFNNIYDLDKLETVVFIQNALNKVNYQGESADMLITKFNGVDAALRSGVPSNQSTTAKFCGTKLSPVVNIINAGNEPIKTIKFSSRINAGQIIEYTYTSTIALDYLSHRDIVIPNIPMNGLYPTGNVIEVKVVEVNGKSDDQLVNNKLFIPFDPSPQTTISSSIEIKPRTRPDLITFSVTDDLGKTILTGGPFTSTTAVKFPLAFEKDRCYAIQINNDHTGFNATTKIFNDQNVSVYSVHSLTQGTILDYVTTSSFITSTKDVFVSDIKIQPNPITDQATIEFQSESNQALGIQILDIKGSVILSQQKSVSQGQNKLALDLSTVSPGLYFMQMKQGTKMTSKKIIFE
;
A
#
# COMPACT_ATOMS: atom_id res chain seq x y z
N MET A 1 87.61 2.25 6.15
CA MET A 1 86.58 1.72 7.07
C MET A 1 85.31 2.55 6.90
N LYS A 2 84.32 2.03 6.17
CA LYS A 2 82.97 2.62 6.10
C LYS A 2 82.13 1.91 7.17
N GLN A 3 81.62 2.64 8.16
CA GLN A 3 80.69 2.10 9.14
C GLN A 3 79.31 2.01 8.48
N ILE A 4 78.85 0.78 8.28
CA ILE A 4 77.50 0.47 7.81
C ILE A 4 76.62 0.35 9.06
N PHE A 5 75.69 1.30 9.23
CA PHE A 5 74.62 1.18 10.22
C PHE A 5 73.52 0.29 9.62
N THR A 6 73.41 -0.93 10.13
CA THR A 6 72.34 -1.87 9.79
C THR A 6 71.07 -1.43 10.53
N ILE A 7 70.13 -0.83 9.80
CA ILE A 7 68.78 -0.52 10.31
C ILE A 7 67.99 -1.83 10.35
N LEU A 8 67.72 -2.33 11.55
CA LEU A 8 66.86 -3.47 11.81
C LEU A 8 65.40 -3.02 11.60
N LEU A 9 64.84 -3.31 10.43
CA LEU A 9 63.44 -3.05 10.10
C LEU A 9 62.57 -4.10 10.83
N SER A 10 61.97 -3.73 11.96
CA SER A 10 61.01 -4.59 12.64
C SER A 10 59.72 -4.66 11.82
N PHE A 11 59.43 -5.83 11.26
CA PHE A 11 58.15 -6.15 10.63
C PHE A 11 57.11 -6.29 11.75
N ILE A 12 56.45 -5.19 12.13
CA ILE A 12 55.24 -5.25 12.96
C ILE A 12 54.11 -5.74 12.05
N ALA A 13 53.79 -7.03 12.13
CA ALA A 13 52.55 -7.54 11.58
C ALA A 13 51.39 -6.85 12.31
N ALA A 14 50.68 -5.95 11.61
CA ALA A 14 49.45 -5.36 12.11
C ALA A 14 48.41 -6.48 12.24
N ILE A 15 48.27 -7.04 13.44
CA ILE A 15 47.16 -7.92 13.79
C ILE A 15 45.92 -7.01 13.82
N THR A 16 45.15 -7.01 12.74
CA THR A 16 43.81 -6.42 12.74
C THR A 16 42.95 -7.29 13.67
N LEU A 17 42.80 -6.85 14.92
CA LEU A 17 41.78 -7.39 15.81
C LEU A 17 40.42 -7.08 15.18
N VAL A 18 39.77 -8.09 14.60
CA VAL A 18 38.38 -7.98 14.17
C VAL A 18 37.53 -8.05 15.44
N ALA A 19 37.12 -6.88 15.95
CA ALA A 19 36.23 -6.81 17.10
C ALA A 19 34.87 -7.39 16.72
N GLN A 20 34.31 -8.28 17.55
CA GLN A 20 32.98 -8.82 17.29
C GLN A 20 31.92 -7.73 17.45
N SER A 21 30.96 -7.68 16.53
CA SER A 21 29.87 -6.72 16.60
C SER A 21 28.95 -7.02 17.79
N PRO A 22 28.42 -5.98 18.48
CA PRO A 22 27.36 -6.16 19.46
C PRO A 22 26.19 -6.92 18.84
N LYS A 23 25.65 -7.90 19.56
CA LYS A 23 24.53 -8.69 19.07
C LYS A 23 23.25 -7.84 19.07
N LYS A 24 22.51 -7.85 17.95
CA LYS A 24 21.10 -7.44 17.94
C LYS A 24 20.21 -8.67 17.97
N ALA A 25 19.17 -8.63 18.79
CA ALA A 25 18.17 -9.69 18.83
C ALA A 25 17.22 -9.56 17.63
N VAL A 26 16.81 -10.69 17.07
CA VAL A 26 15.88 -10.72 15.94
C VAL A 26 14.50 -11.07 16.46
N ILE A 27 13.53 -10.18 16.24
CA ILE A 27 12.13 -10.42 16.58
C ILE A 27 11.36 -10.71 15.30
N GLU A 28 10.66 -11.84 15.30
CA GLU A 28 9.70 -12.19 14.26
C GLU A 28 8.32 -12.27 14.89
N HIS A 29 7.40 -11.46 14.38
CA HIS A 29 6.06 -11.31 14.96
C HIS A 29 5.00 -11.67 13.92
N PHE A 30 4.12 -12.60 14.25
CA PHE A 30 3.01 -13.06 13.41
C PHE A 30 1.71 -12.44 13.91
N THR A 31 1.02 -11.72 13.04
CA THR A 31 -0.19 -10.93 13.37
C THR A 31 -1.13 -10.86 12.18
N GLN A 32 -2.30 -10.23 12.33
CA GLN A 32 -3.29 -10.09 11.24
C GLN A 32 -4.32 -8.98 11.48
N ALA A 33 -4.68 -8.21 10.44
CA ALA A 33 -5.59 -7.05 10.48
C ALA A 33 -7.08 -7.32 10.81
N SER A 34 -7.49 -8.57 10.88
CA SER A 34 -8.85 -9.04 11.22
C SER A 34 -8.79 -10.00 12.43
N CYS A 35 -7.73 -9.95 13.21
CA CYS A 35 -7.53 -10.72 14.43
C CYS A 35 -7.80 -9.85 15.67
N PRO A 36 -8.92 -10.04 16.40
CA PRO A 36 -9.19 -9.26 17.62
C PRO A 36 -8.14 -9.42 18.73
N PRO A 37 -7.60 -10.62 19.03
CA PRO A 37 -6.51 -10.75 20.01
C PRO A 37 -5.24 -9.99 19.62
N CYS A 38 -4.99 -9.85 18.31
CA CYS A 38 -3.85 -9.11 17.78
C CYS A 38 -4.00 -7.62 18.06
N ALA A 39 -5.19 -7.04 17.81
CA ALA A 39 -5.50 -5.66 18.16
C ALA A 39 -5.39 -5.36 19.66
N GLY A 40 -5.57 -6.36 20.53
CA GLY A 40 -5.33 -6.22 21.97
C GLY A 40 -3.85 -6.32 22.37
N THR A 41 -3.03 -7.05 21.61
CA THR A 41 -1.64 -7.37 21.95
C THR A 41 -0.64 -6.38 21.33
N ASN A 42 -0.86 -6.01 20.07
CA ASN A 42 0.01 -5.13 19.31
C ASN A 42 0.28 -3.79 20.05
N PRO A 43 -0.73 -3.08 20.59
CA PRO A 43 -0.51 -1.83 21.33
C PRO A 43 0.35 -1.99 22.60
N ILE A 44 0.48 -3.20 23.14
CA ILE A 44 1.28 -3.49 24.34
C ILE A 44 2.74 -3.75 23.96
N ILE A 45 2.98 -4.56 22.93
CA ILE A 45 4.34 -4.99 22.57
C ILE A 45 5.09 -3.99 21.68
N HIS A 46 4.37 -3.19 20.87
CA HIS A 46 4.98 -2.21 19.98
C HIS A 46 5.81 -1.16 20.72
N PRO A 47 5.30 -0.49 21.77
CA PRO A 47 6.09 0.50 22.51
C PRO A 47 7.33 -0.09 23.17
N ILE A 48 7.26 -1.36 23.62
CA ILE A 48 8.41 -2.07 24.18
C ILE A 48 9.47 -2.26 23.10
N MET A 49 9.12 -2.79 21.93
CA MET A 49 10.07 -2.97 20.84
C MET A 49 10.70 -1.63 20.39
N GLU A 50 9.89 -0.59 20.27
CA GLU A 50 10.35 0.75 19.88
C GLU A 50 11.36 1.33 20.89
N ALA A 51 11.13 1.15 22.19
CA ALA A 51 12.06 1.58 23.24
C ALA A 51 13.42 0.88 23.16
N TYR A 52 13.49 -0.29 22.52
CA TYR A 52 14.72 -1.09 22.38
C TYR A 52 15.21 -1.21 20.93
N LYS A 53 14.74 -0.37 20.00
CA LYS A 53 15.06 -0.45 18.56
C LYS A 53 16.56 -0.48 18.22
N SER A 54 17.43 0.06 19.07
CA SER A 54 18.89 -0.02 18.87
C SER A 54 19.49 -1.40 19.17
N LYS A 55 18.76 -2.27 19.87
CA LYS A 55 19.18 -3.62 20.29
C LYS A 55 18.47 -4.74 19.54
N ILE A 56 17.47 -4.42 18.73
CA ILE A 56 16.66 -5.39 18.01
C ILE A 56 16.65 -5.08 16.51
N VAL A 57 16.33 -6.10 15.74
CA VAL A 57 15.73 -5.95 14.41
C VAL A 57 14.41 -6.70 14.38
N ARG A 58 13.49 -6.28 13.52
CA ARG A 58 12.12 -6.79 13.55
C ARG A 58 11.62 -7.12 12.15
N VAL A 59 10.89 -8.22 12.05
CA VAL A 59 10.08 -8.57 10.88
C VAL A 59 8.68 -8.94 11.35
N THR A 60 7.65 -8.27 10.83
CA THR A 60 6.25 -8.58 11.13
C THR A 60 5.61 -9.30 9.94
N HIS A 61 5.13 -10.51 10.17
CA HIS A 61 4.45 -11.35 9.19
C HIS A 61 2.94 -11.24 9.36
N GLN A 62 2.28 -10.65 8.37
CA GLN A 62 0.82 -10.60 8.31
C GLN A 62 0.30 -11.92 7.77
N VAL A 63 -0.32 -12.76 8.60
CA VAL A 63 -0.75 -14.11 8.23
C VAL A 63 -2.08 -14.11 7.47
N SER A 64 -2.43 -15.22 6.82
CA SER A 64 -3.62 -15.29 5.95
C SER A 64 -4.94 -15.57 6.67
N TRP A 65 -4.96 -15.56 8.00
CA TRP A 65 -6.09 -15.96 8.86
C TRP A 65 -6.07 -15.20 10.20
N PRO A 66 -7.18 -15.12 10.97
CA PRO A 66 -8.49 -15.72 10.73
C PRO A 66 -9.38 -15.00 9.69
N GLY A 67 -8.96 -13.84 9.17
CA GLY A 67 -9.80 -13.02 8.30
C GLY A 67 -9.01 -12.36 7.17
N TYR A 68 -9.57 -11.26 6.65
CA TYR A 68 -8.97 -10.52 5.54
C TYR A 68 -7.83 -9.61 6.03
N ASP A 69 -6.69 -9.70 5.37
CA ASP A 69 -5.55 -8.82 5.57
C ASP A 69 -4.95 -8.46 4.20
N PRO A 70 -5.00 -7.18 3.78
CA PRO A 70 -4.41 -6.78 2.50
C PRO A 70 -2.89 -6.91 2.49
N MET A 71 -2.23 -6.75 3.64
CA MET A 71 -0.77 -6.87 3.72
C MET A 71 -0.32 -8.33 3.61
N ASN A 72 -1.14 -9.30 4.04
CA ASN A 72 -0.88 -10.72 3.70
C ASN A 72 -1.00 -10.97 2.19
N LYS A 73 -1.98 -10.34 1.52
CA LYS A 73 -2.18 -10.49 0.07
C LYS A 73 -1.00 -9.96 -0.74
N ASP A 74 -0.26 -9.00 -0.21
CA ASP A 74 0.94 -8.48 -0.86
C ASP A 74 2.03 -9.55 -1.00
N ASN A 75 2.17 -10.45 -0.01
CA ASN A 75 3.17 -11.51 0.00
C ASN A 75 2.78 -12.76 0.81
N PRO A 76 1.80 -13.55 0.33
CA PRO A 76 1.28 -14.69 1.09
C PRO A 76 2.26 -15.86 1.14
N GLY A 77 3.07 -16.05 0.09
CA GLY A 77 3.97 -17.21 -0.04
C GLY A 77 5.14 -17.19 0.93
N ASP A 78 5.81 -16.05 1.06
CA ASP A 78 6.92 -15.90 1.98
C ASP A 78 6.46 -15.97 3.45
N VAL A 79 5.31 -15.34 3.77
CA VAL A 79 4.72 -15.43 5.11
C VAL A 79 4.35 -16.87 5.44
N SER A 80 3.67 -17.59 4.53
CA SER A 80 3.32 -19.01 4.73
C SER A 80 4.56 -19.87 4.97
N THR A 81 5.66 -19.59 4.28
CA THR A 81 6.94 -20.29 4.48
C THR A 81 7.47 -20.10 5.90
N ARG A 82 7.45 -18.87 6.45
CA ARG A 82 7.86 -18.62 7.84
C ARG A 82 6.88 -19.18 8.88
N VAL A 83 5.58 -19.14 8.60
CA VAL A 83 4.55 -19.78 9.42
C VAL A 83 4.83 -21.28 9.55
N ASN A 84 5.10 -21.97 8.43
CA ASN A 84 5.43 -23.40 8.43
C ASN A 84 6.77 -23.68 9.13
N TYR A 85 7.77 -22.82 8.95
CA TYR A 85 9.06 -22.97 9.59
C TYR A 85 8.97 -22.97 11.13
N TYR A 86 8.11 -22.13 11.70
CA TYR A 86 7.89 -22.08 13.15
C TYR A 86 6.75 -22.97 13.65
N GLY A 87 5.88 -23.46 12.77
CA GLY A 87 4.67 -24.20 13.15
C GLY A 87 3.63 -23.31 13.84
N ILE A 88 3.44 -22.09 13.32
CA ILE A 88 2.50 -21.11 13.90
C ILE A 88 1.06 -21.57 13.67
N ASN A 89 0.32 -21.82 14.76
CA ASN A 89 -1.06 -22.30 14.74
C ASN A 89 -2.08 -21.27 15.27
N GLY A 90 -1.62 -20.13 15.77
CA GLY A 90 -2.44 -19.05 16.32
C GLY A 90 -1.69 -17.71 16.27
N VAL A 91 -2.43 -16.60 16.08
CA VAL A 91 -1.89 -15.23 16.14
C VAL A 91 -2.67 -14.44 17.20
N PRO A 92 -2.02 -13.51 17.91
CA PRO A 92 -0.62 -13.08 17.74
C PRO A 92 0.40 -14.05 18.33
N ASP A 93 1.49 -14.27 17.61
CA ASP A 93 2.62 -15.10 18.05
C ASP A 93 3.94 -14.35 17.79
N SER A 94 4.88 -14.38 18.74
CA SER A 94 6.18 -13.75 18.61
C SER A 94 7.30 -14.73 18.90
N LYS A 95 8.42 -14.56 18.20
CA LYS A 95 9.69 -15.23 18.48
C LYS A 95 10.78 -14.20 18.67
N ILE A 96 11.66 -14.42 19.65
CA ILE A 96 12.88 -13.62 19.84
C ILE A 96 14.11 -14.54 19.74
N ASN A 97 14.99 -14.26 18.79
CA ASN A 97 16.07 -15.16 18.38
C ASN A 97 15.61 -16.61 18.10
N GLY A 98 14.39 -16.76 17.57
CA GLY A 98 13.76 -18.06 17.32
C GLY A 98 13.24 -18.79 18.55
N LYS A 99 13.35 -18.20 19.76
CA LYS A 99 12.78 -18.72 21.01
C LYS A 99 11.34 -18.24 21.19
N ASP A 100 10.58 -19.06 21.89
CA ASP A 100 9.19 -18.83 22.28
C ASP A 100 9.09 -18.93 23.81
N PHE A 101 8.47 -17.94 24.45
CA PHE A 101 8.25 -17.90 25.90
C PHE A 101 6.76 -18.01 26.28
N GLY A 102 5.90 -18.43 25.35
CA GLY A 102 4.46 -18.57 25.53
C GLY A 102 3.71 -17.58 24.65
N THR A 103 2.98 -16.67 25.26
CA THR A 103 2.25 -15.63 24.52
C THR A 103 3.21 -14.57 23.96
N SER A 104 2.73 -13.79 23.00
CA SER A 104 3.47 -12.64 22.46
C SER A 104 3.87 -11.62 23.54
N ILE A 105 3.02 -11.41 24.55
CA ILE A 105 3.28 -10.48 25.67
C ILE A 105 4.38 -11.02 26.60
N GLU A 106 4.40 -12.34 26.85
CA GLU A 106 5.45 -13.00 27.64
C GLU A 106 6.78 -13.07 26.90
N THR A 107 6.74 -13.22 25.58
CA THR A 107 7.93 -13.25 24.74
C THR A 107 8.56 -11.87 24.61
N ILE A 108 7.76 -10.84 24.33
CA ILE A 108 8.25 -9.48 24.09
C ILE A 108 8.22 -8.67 25.38
N THR A 109 9.24 -8.88 26.20
CA THR A 109 9.50 -8.11 27.42
C THR A 109 10.86 -7.44 27.36
N ALA A 110 11.03 -6.34 28.10
CA ALA A 110 12.32 -5.67 28.25
C ALA A 110 13.43 -6.64 28.72
N ALA A 111 13.10 -7.53 29.67
CA ALA A 111 14.05 -8.51 30.20
C ALA A 111 14.52 -9.50 29.13
N ASN A 112 13.59 -10.07 28.35
CA ASN A 112 13.94 -10.99 27.26
C ASN A 112 14.74 -10.29 26.16
N ILE A 113 14.34 -9.07 25.77
CA ILE A 113 15.09 -8.29 24.77
C ILE A 113 16.52 -8.03 25.24
N ILE A 114 16.72 -7.62 26.50
CA ILE A 114 18.05 -7.38 27.07
C ILE A 114 18.86 -8.68 27.09
N ALA A 115 18.27 -9.79 27.52
CA ALA A 115 18.96 -11.08 27.61
C ALA A 115 19.37 -11.59 26.21
N GLU A 116 18.48 -11.49 25.24
CA GLU A 116 18.69 -12.02 23.88
C GLU A 116 19.56 -11.15 22.98
N SER A 117 19.73 -9.88 23.33
CA SER A 117 20.67 -8.94 22.67
C SER A 117 22.00 -8.79 23.43
N ASN A 118 22.19 -9.53 24.53
CA ASN A 118 23.42 -9.43 25.31
C ASN A 118 24.61 -10.13 24.62
N GLY A 119 25.80 -9.55 24.76
CA GLY A 119 27.05 -10.08 24.25
C GLY A 119 27.34 -9.73 22.79
N THR A 120 28.15 -10.56 22.16
CA THR A 120 28.68 -10.36 20.81
C THR A 120 28.16 -11.43 19.85
N SER A 121 28.18 -11.12 18.56
CA SER A 121 27.84 -12.07 17.51
C SER A 121 29.08 -12.61 16.80
N PRO A 122 29.09 -13.88 16.34
CA PRO A 122 30.15 -14.39 15.47
C PRO A 122 30.09 -13.83 14.04
N TYR A 123 29.09 -13.02 13.72
CA TYR A 123 28.95 -12.37 12.42
C TYR A 123 28.84 -10.85 12.56
N GLU A 124 29.39 -10.15 11.58
CA GLU A 124 29.12 -8.73 11.33
C GLU A 124 28.36 -8.61 10.00
N ILE A 125 27.35 -7.74 9.97
CA ILE A 125 26.50 -7.51 8.81
C ILE A 125 26.60 -6.03 8.44
N THR A 126 26.95 -5.75 7.19
CA THR A 126 26.85 -4.41 6.59
C THR A 126 25.78 -4.45 5.50
N ILE A 127 24.87 -3.48 5.52
CA ILE A 127 23.77 -3.36 4.55
C ILE A 127 23.92 -2.02 3.84
N ALA A 128 23.93 -2.04 2.51
CA ALA A 128 23.94 -0.84 1.67
C ALA A 128 22.77 -0.93 0.68
N PRO A 129 21.54 -0.65 1.12
CA PRO A 129 20.37 -0.66 0.25
C PRO A 129 20.20 0.70 -0.44
N THR A 130 19.91 0.66 -1.73
CA THR A 130 19.66 1.87 -2.55
C THR A 130 18.39 1.71 -3.35
N ILE A 131 17.60 2.78 -3.46
CA ILE A 131 16.45 2.87 -4.37
C ILE A 131 16.92 3.59 -5.62
N ASN A 132 16.55 3.10 -6.80
CA ASN A 132 16.89 3.78 -8.05
C ASN A 132 16.16 5.14 -8.16
N PRO A 133 16.64 6.08 -8.99
CA PRO A 133 15.96 7.36 -9.18
C PRO A 133 14.50 7.24 -9.66
N ASN A 134 14.18 6.17 -10.40
CA ASN A 134 12.81 5.89 -10.87
C ASN A 134 11.84 5.48 -9.76
N LEU A 135 12.32 5.28 -8.52
CA LEU A 135 11.53 4.87 -7.36
C LEU A 135 10.72 3.57 -7.56
N ASN A 136 11.20 2.66 -8.40
CA ASN A 136 10.49 1.42 -8.73
C ASN A 136 11.30 0.16 -8.43
N GLU A 137 12.59 0.30 -8.14
CA GLU A 137 13.47 -0.81 -7.79
C GLU A 137 14.44 -0.40 -6.70
N ALA A 138 14.80 -1.37 -5.85
CA ALA A 138 15.92 -1.29 -4.95
C ALA A 138 17.02 -2.28 -5.33
N GLU A 139 18.26 -1.89 -5.11
CA GLU A 139 19.42 -2.77 -5.10
C GLU A 139 19.91 -2.88 -3.65
N ILE A 140 19.86 -4.09 -3.08
CA ILE A 140 20.21 -4.36 -1.70
C ILE A 140 21.52 -5.14 -1.66
N LYS A 141 22.60 -4.45 -1.29
CA LYS A 141 23.91 -5.06 -1.10
C LYS A 141 24.12 -5.44 0.36
N VAL A 142 24.41 -6.70 0.63
CA VAL A 142 24.66 -7.23 1.98
C VAL A 142 26.04 -7.84 2.03
N THR A 143 26.89 -7.37 2.93
CA THR A 143 28.19 -7.97 3.23
C THR A 143 28.14 -8.61 4.61
N VAL A 144 28.45 -9.91 4.68
CA VAL A 144 28.53 -10.68 5.92
C VAL A 144 29.99 -11.06 6.15
N THR A 145 30.54 -10.69 7.32
CA THR A 145 31.90 -11.04 7.74
C THR A 145 31.84 -11.98 8.93
N LEU A 146 32.62 -13.07 8.88
CA LEU A 146 32.77 -13.97 10.01
C LEU A 146 33.80 -13.41 11.00
N THR A 147 33.39 -13.11 12.24
CA THR A 147 34.23 -12.47 13.26
C THR A 147 34.50 -13.39 14.47
N GLY A 148 33.82 -14.54 14.54
CA GLY A 148 33.98 -15.52 15.60
C GLY A 148 33.65 -16.94 15.15
N THR A 149 33.60 -17.87 16.10
CA THR A 149 33.20 -19.25 15.83
C THR A 149 31.69 -19.41 15.88
N PHE A 150 31.12 -20.22 14.99
CA PHE A 150 29.71 -20.61 15.02
C PHE A 150 29.59 -22.14 14.93
N GLY A 151 28.40 -22.66 15.26
CA GLY A 151 28.05 -24.07 15.04
C GLY A 151 26.79 -24.19 14.19
N GLY A 152 26.49 -25.40 13.71
CA GLY A 152 25.27 -25.68 12.96
C GLY A 152 25.24 -25.13 11.54
N ASN A 153 24.06 -24.74 11.05
CA ASN A 153 23.81 -24.43 9.64
C ASN A 153 23.36 -22.96 9.47
N PRO A 154 24.28 -22.00 9.26
CA PRO A 154 23.94 -20.58 9.14
C PRO A 154 23.26 -20.27 7.79
N VAL A 155 22.11 -19.63 7.87
CA VAL A 155 21.32 -19.16 6.73
C VAL A 155 21.07 -17.66 6.88
N LEU A 156 21.43 -16.91 5.84
CA LEU A 156 21.18 -15.49 5.68
C LEU A 156 19.75 -15.27 5.17
N TYR A 157 18.98 -14.47 5.90
CA TYR A 157 17.67 -13.98 5.48
C TYR A 157 17.75 -12.48 5.27
N VAL A 158 17.23 -12.01 4.14
CA VAL A 158 17.13 -10.59 3.80
C VAL A 158 15.66 -10.28 3.58
N ALA A 159 15.09 -9.43 4.42
CA ALA A 159 13.70 -8.99 4.35
C ALA A 159 13.63 -7.52 3.94
N VAL A 160 12.72 -7.19 3.04
CA VAL A 160 12.25 -5.83 2.80
C VAL A 160 11.00 -5.63 3.63
N ASN A 161 10.99 -4.59 4.47
CA ASN A 161 9.83 -4.24 5.30
C ASN A 161 9.37 -2.80 5.02
N GLU A 162 8.13 -2.52 5.39
CA GLU A 162 7.65 -1.16 5.64
C GLU A 162 7.54 -0.93 7.16
N LYS A 163 8.34 -0.01 7.68
CA LYS A 163 8.41 0.37 9.10
C LYS A 163 7.04 0.75 9.66
N VAL A 164 6.23 1.46 8.87
CA VAL A 164 4.87 1.85 9.21
C VAL A 164 4.01 1.79 7.95
N ILE A 165 2.86 1.13 8.02
CA ILE A 165 1.78 1.21 7.04
C ILE A 165 0.57 1.78 7.78
N SER A 166 0.08 2.93 7.32
CA SER A 166 -1.08 3.60 7.90
C SER A 166 -2.24 3.60 6.92
N TRP A 167 -3.43 3.25 7.41
CA TRP A 167 -4.66 3.26 6.64
C TRP A 167 -5.59 4.35 7.15
N ASN A 168 -6.35 4.96 6.25
CA ASN A 168 -7.38 5.92 6.65
C ASN A 168 -8.49 5.22 7.42
N SER A 169 -8.83 3.98 7.06
CA SER A 169 -9.80 3.15 7.78
C SER A 169 -9.22 1.77 8.04
N PRO A 170 -9.67 1.04 9.08
CA PRO A 170 -9.17 -0.30 9.36
C PRO A 170 -9.26 -1.20 8.12
N PRO A 171 -8.14 -1.75 7.63
CA PRO A 171 -8.12 -2.59 6.42
C PRO A 171 -8.71 -3.98 6.68
N GLY A 172 -8.78 -4.41 7.93
CA GLY A 172 -9.44 -5.63 8.38
C GLY A 172 -10.43 -5.34 9.51
N SER A 173 -11.06 -6.38 10.03
CA SER A 173 -12.18 -6.24 10.97
C SER A 173 -11.77 -5.96 12.43
N ASN A 174 -10.48 -5.87 12.75
CA ASN A 174 -10.03 -5.75 14.15
C ASN A 174 -9.88 -4.30 14.65
N GLY A 175 -10.01 -3.30 13.77
CA GLY A 175 -9.98 -1.89 14.13
C GLY A 175 -8.61 -1.21 14.11
N GLU A 176 -7.52 -1.95 13.88
CA GLU A 176 -6.18 -1.37 13.73
C GLU A 176 -6.06 -0.58 12.42
N ILE A 177 -5.37 0.56 12.47
CA ILE A 177 -5.10 1.41 11.29
C ILE A 177 -3.61 1.63 11.03
N GLU A 178 -2.74 1.24 11.96
CA GLU A 178 -1.30 1.40 11.86
C GLU A 178 -0.63 0.05 12.10
N PHE A 179 0.26 -0.33 11.20
CA PHE A 179 0.95 -1.62 11.23
C PHE A 179 2.45 -1.40 11.09
N HIS A 180 3.24 -2.06 11.93
CA HIS A 180 4.67 -1.73 12.04
C HIS A 180 5.60 -2.86 11.57
N HIS A 181 6.66 -2.47 10.87
CA HIS A 181 7.70 -3.36 10.32
C HIS A 181 7.11 -4.53 9.51
N VAL A 182 6.11 -4.23 8.69
CA VAL A 182 5.38 -5.23 7.89
C VAL A 182 6.29 -5.74 6.79
N MET A 183 6.52 -7.05 6.78
CA MET A 183 7.34 -7.70 5.76
C MET A 183 6.66 -7.61 4.39
N LYS A 184 7.42 -7.16 3.39
CA LYS A 184 7.02 -7.06 1.98
C LYS A 184 7.62 -8.15 1.14
N LYS A 185 8.88 -8.53 1.38
CA LYS A 185 9.55 -9.60 0.61
C LYS A 185 10.72 -10.21 1.36
N TYR A 186 10.91 -11.54 1.26
CA TYR A 186 12.23 -12.15 1.51
C TYR A 186 13.01 -12.29 0.21
N LEU A 187 14.30 -11.96 0.26
CA LEU A 187 15.25 -12.02 -0.85
C LEU A 187 16.33 -13.08 -0.59
N PRO A 188 16.67 -13.92 -1.59
CA PRO A 188 15.94 -14.04 -2.87
C PRO A 188 14.55 -14.66 -2.69
N ASN A 189 14.33 -15.37 -1.57
CA ASN A 189 13.06 -15.96 -1.16
C ASN A 189 13.09 -16.30 0.34
N ALA A 190 11.96 -16.77 0.88
CA ALA A 190 11.81 -17.11 2.31
C ALA A 190 12.57 -18.35 2.79
N SER A 191 13.30 -19.08 1.93
CA SER A 191 14.24 -20.13 2.36
C SER A 191 15.62 -19.60 2.76
N GLY A 192 15.92 -18.34 2.45
CA GLY A 192 17.21 -17.70 2.73
C GLY A 192 18.36 -18.25 1.88
N THR A 193 19.57 -17.83 2.21
CA THR A 193 20.81 -18.23 1.52
C THR A 193 21.76 -18.90 2.51
N ASN A 194 22.20 -20.12 2.23
CA ASN A 194 23.19 -20.80 3.05
C ASN A 194 24.54 -20.07 2.99
N ILE A 195 25.15 -19.77 4.14
CA ILE A 195 26.44 -19.06 4.22
C ILE A 195 27.53 -19.88 4.89
N SER A 196 27.39 -21.22 4.92
CA SER A 196 28.34 -22.13 5.58
C SER A 196 29.71 -22.17 4.91
N SER A 197 29.86 -21.56 3.73
CA SER A 197 31.16 -21.38 3.08
C SER A 197 32.06 -20.36 3.79
N LEU A 198 31.50 -19.47 4.63
CA LEU A 198 32.27 -18.66 5.58
C LEU A 198 32.82 -19.59 6.66
N SER A 199 34.10 -19.95 6.55
CA SER A 199 34.71 -21.00 7.37
C SER A 199 35.87 -20.49 8.22
N LYS A 200 36.41 -19.31 7.92
CA LYS A 200 37.53 -18.71 8.64
C LYS A 200 37.22 -17.28 9.06
N THR A 201 37.60 -16.95 10.30
CA THR A 201 37.47 -15.59 10.83
C THR A 201 38.20 -14.59 9.92
N GLY A 202 37.52 -13.51 9.57
CA GLY A 202 37.97 -12.48 8.64
C GLY A 202 37.49 -12.68 7.20
N GLU A 203 36.92 -13.84 6.85
CA GLU A 203 36.29 -14.02 5.54
C GLU A 203 34.97 -13.25 5.44
N SER A 204 34.69 -12.72 4.25
CA SER A 204 33.43 -12.04 3.94
C SER A 204 32.78 -12.60 2.69
N LEU A 205 31.45 -12.65 2.69
CA LEU A 205 30.62 -12.84 1.51
C LEU A 205 29.83 -11.56 1.24
N THR A 206 29.68 -11.21 -0.03
CA THR A 206 28.85 -10.07 -0.45
C THR A 206 27.79 -10.56 -1.41
N PHE A 207 26.55 -10.17 -1.15
CA PHE A 207 25.37 -10.51 -1.92
C PHE A 207 24.73 -9.23 -2.45
N SER A 208 24.16 -9.33 -3.65
CA SER A 208 23.41 -8.26 -4.31
C SER A 208 22.03 -8.80 -4.65
N PHE A 209 21.00 -8.13 -4.16
CA PHE A 209 19.61 -8.50 -4.37
C PHE A 209 18.87 -7.35 -5.06
N PRO A 210 18.59 -7.46 -6.37
CA PRO A 210 17.65 -6.56 -7.01
C PRO A 210 16.23 -6.87 -6.54
N TYR A 211 15.46 -5.83 -6.27
CA TYR A 211 14.07 -5.94 -5.87
C TYR A 211 13.22 -4.89 -6.58
N THR A 212 12.42 -5.32 -7.55
CA THR A 212 11.38 -4.47 -8.13
C THR A 212 10.24 -4.34 -7.14
N PHE A 213 9.86 -3.10 -6.84
CA PHE A 213 8.80 -2.80 -5.88
C PHE A 213 7.47 -3.38 -6.34
N ASN A 214 6.80 -4.02 -5.40
CA ASN A 214 5.48 -4.59 -5.60
C ASN A 214 4.67 -4.38 -4.32
N ASN A 215 3.50 -3.75 -4.44
CA ASN A 215 2.61 -3.43 -3.32
C ASN A 215 3.30 -2.66 -2.18
N ILE A 216 4.15 -1.68 -2.50
CA ILE A 216 4.73 -0.76 -1.51
C ILE A 216 3.77 0.42 -1.32
N TYR A 217 3.40 0.70 -0.07
CA TYR A 217 2.47 1.79 0.30
C TYR A 217 3.20 3.10 0.55
N ASP A 218 4.40 3.06 1.15
CA ASP A 218 5.21 4.24 1.44
C ASP A 218 6.72 3.94 1.35
N LEU A 219 7.36 4.50 0.33
CA LEU A 219 8.80 4.37 0.10
C LEU A 219 9.66 4.94 1.26
N ASP A 220 9.16 5.90 2.05
CA ASP A 220 9.88 6.45 3.22
C ASP A 220 10.01 5.46 4.35
N LYS A 221 9.10 4.48 4.36
CA LYS A 221 9.02 3.49 5.41
C LYS A 221 9.79 2.24 5.03
N LEU A 222 10.39 2.18 3.84
CA LEU A 222 11.19 1.03 3.45
C LEU A 222 12.47 0.91 4.28
N GLU A 223 12.65 -0.29 4.81
CA GLU A 223 13.89 -0.73 5.43
C GLU A 223 14.27 -2.11 4.89
N THR A 224 15.55 -2.42 4.93
CA THR A 224 16.06 -3.79 4.79
C THR A 224 16.38 -4.32 6.18
N VAL A 225 15.86 -5.49 6.51
CA VAL A 225 16.23 -6.25 7.72
C VAL A 225 16.96 -7.51 7.31
N VAL A 226 18.16 -7.70 7.80
CA VAL A 226 19.01 -8.85 7.53
C VAL A 226 19.23 -9.61 8.83
N PHE A 227 19.10 -10.93 8.81
CA PHE A 227 19.47 -11.75 9.95
C PHE A 227 20.09 -13.08 9.53
N ILE A 228 20.92 -13.62 10.40
CA ILE A 228 21.59 -14.92 10.22
C ILE A 228 21.04 -15.88 11.26
N GLN A 229 20.40 -16.95 10.79
CA GLN A 229 19.75 -17.95 11.63
C GLN A 229 20.40 -19.31 11.45
N ASN A 230 20.52 -20.08 12.52
CA ASN A 230 20.85 -21.49 12.44
C ASN A 230 19.61 -22.30 12.05
N ALA A 231 19.62 -22.89 10.85
CA ALA A 231 18.50 -23.70 10.36
C ALA A 231 18.25 -24.99 11.15
N LEU A 232 19.21 -25.46 11.97
CA LEU A 232 19.04 -26.68 12.77
C LEU A 232 18.23 -26.46 14.05
N ASN A 233 18.33 -25.28 14.65
CA ASN A 233 17.73 -24.99 15.97
C ASN A 233 17.02 -23.64 16.06
N LYS A 234 16.90 -22.93 14.92
CA LYS A 234 16.22 -21.63 14.77
C LYS A 234 16.85 -20.47 15.55
N VAL A 235 18.00 -20.67 16.20
CA VAL A 235 18.67 -19.59 16.94
C VAL A 235 19.22 -18.55 15.97
N ASN A 236 18.90 -17.27 16.20
CA ASN A 236 19.49 -16.16 15.46
C ASN A 236 20.86 -15.78 16.05
N TYR A 237 21.87 -15.72 15.16
CA TYR A 237 23.23 -15.31 15.49
C TYR A 237 23.41 -13.80 15.45
N GLN A 238 22.87 -13.14 14.44
CA GLN A 238 22.95 -11.69 14.27
C GLN A 238 21.71 -11.17 13.54
N GLY A 239 21.37 -9.90 13.82
CA GLY A 239 20.48 -9.09 13.01
C GLY A 239 21.09 -7.73 12.72
N GLU A 240 20.76 -7.14 11.58
CA GLU A 240 21.01 -5.72 11.29
C GLU A 240 19.90 -5.19 10.38
N SER A 241 19.64 -3.89 10.44
CA SER A 241 18.66 -3.21 9.61
C SER A 241 19.19 -1.89 9.08
N ALA A 242 18.79 -1.51 7.87
CA ALA A 242 19.14 -0.23 7.28
C ALA A 242 17.95 0.35 6.53
N ASP A 243 17.73 1.66 6.69
CA ASP A 243 16.79 2.42 5.88
C ASP A 243 17.23 2.40 4.41
N MET A 244 16.27 2.28 3.50
CA MET A 244 16.56 2.36 2.06
C MET A 244 16.70 3.83 1.66
N LEU A 245 17.84 4.17 1.05
CA LEU A 245 18.10 5.54 0.59
C LEU A 245 17.91 5.62 -0.92
N ILE A 246 17.25 6.67 -1.39
CA ILE A 246 17.16 6.96 -2.83
C ILE A 246 18.56 7.33 -3.33
N THR A 247 18.93 6.82 -4.50
CA THR A 247 20.19 7.16 -5.15
C THR A 247 20.08 8.56 -5.74
N LYS A 248 21.05 9.42 -5.42
CA LYS A 248 21.05 10.81 -5.90
C LYS A 248 21.10 10.88 -7.43
N PHE A 249 20.06 11.46 -8.02
CA PHE A 249 20.07 11.83 -9.44
C PHE A 249 20.86 13.13 -9.66
N ASN A 250 21.53 13.26 -10.81
CA ASN A 250 22.27 14.48 -11.16
C ASN A 250 21.40 15.35 -12.08
N GLY A 251 20.82 16.41 -11.51
CA GLY A 251 19.82 17.24 -12.17
C GLY A 251 18.65 17.55 -11.24
N VAL A 252 17.53 17.94 -11.84
CA VAL A 252 16.29 18.25 -11.14
C VAL A 252 15.34 17.06 -11.24
N ASP A 253 14.88 16.54 -10.11
CA ASP A 253 14.01 15.35 -10.07
C ASP A 253 13.04 15.45 -8.87
N ALA A 254 11.77 15.74 -9.17
CA ALA A 254 10.67 15.84 -8.22
C ALA A 254 9.79 14.59 -8.29
N ALA A 255 10.08 13.61 -7.45
CA ALA A 255 9.36 12.34 -7.50
C ALA A 255 8.10 12.35 -6.63
N LEU A 256 6.99 11.83 -7.18
CA LEU A 256 5.75 11.59 -6.44
C LEU A 256 5.85 10.26 -5.68
N ARG A 257 5.66 10.29 -4.35
CA ARG A 257 5.85 9.11 -3.50
C ARG A 257 4.57 8.47 -3.04
N SER A 258 3.66 9.30 -2.57
CA SER A 258 2.38 8.88 -2.02
C SER A 258 1.39 10.04 -2.14
N GLY A 259 0.12 9.73 -1.96
CA GLY A 259 -0.91 10.74 -1.95
C GLY A 259 -2.19 10.22 -1.33
N VAL A 260 -2.94 11.14 -0.72
CA VAL A 260 -4.25 10.89 -0.17
C VAL A 260 -5.28 11.79 -0.85
N PRO A 261 -6.53 11.34 -1.02
CA PRO A 261 -7.53 12.10 -1.78
C PRO A 261 -7.91 13.43 -1.11
N SER A 262 -7.66 13.61 0.19
CA SER A 262 -7.92 14.84 0.95
C SER A 262 -7.06 14.93 2.21
N ASN A 263 -6.88 16.14 2.75
CA ASN A 263 -6.29 16.39 4.06
C ASN A 263 -7.29 16.19 5.23
N GLN A 264 -8.56 15.92 4.93
CA GLN A 264 -9.59 15.72 5.94
C GLN A 264 -9.69 14.26 6.37
N SER A 265 -9.70 14.07 7.70
CA SER A 265 -9.91 12.88 8.55
C SER A 265 -10.25 11.53 7.90
N THR A 266 -9.71 10.49 8.52
CA THR A 266 -9.79 9.03 8.35
C THR A 266 -11.16 8.40 8.00
N THR A 267 -12.28 9.14 8.10
CA THR A 267 -13.63 8.66 7.73
C THR A 267 -14.19 9.28 6.44
N ALA A 268 -13.40 10.07 5.71
CA ALA A 268 -13.89 10.85 4.58
C ALA A 268 -14.35 9.98 3.39
N LYS A 269 -15.65 9.72 3.34
CA LYS A 269 -16.37 9.49 2.09
C LYS A 269 -16.39 10.79 1.28
N PHE A 270 -15.95 10.74 0.03
CA PHE A 270 -15.69 11.95 -0.76
C PHE A 270 -16.94 12.43 -1.51
N CYS A 271 -17.29 13.69 -1.33
CA CYS A 271 -18.43 14.29 -1.99
C CYS A 271 -18.19 15.78 -2.21
N GLY A 272 -19.00 16.38 -3.09
CA GLY A 272 -18.87 17.77 -3.51
C GLY A 272 -18.52 17.90 -4.99
N THR A 273 -18.17 19.12 -5.40
CA THR A 273 -17.87 19.44 -6.81
C THR A 273 -16.37 19.46 -7.10
N LYS A 274 -15.54 19.50 -6.06
CA LYS A 274 -14.09 19.63 -6.15
C LYS A 274 -13.41 18.83 -5.04
N LEU A 275 -12.23 18.31 -5.36
CA LEU A 275 -11.37 17.58 -4.44
C LEU A 275 -9.99 18.23 -4.39
N SER A 276 -9.35 18.22 -3.23
CA SER A 276 -7.99 18.74 -3.07
C SER A 276 -7.09 17.69 -2.43
N PRO A 277 -6.46 16.81 -3.25
CA PRO A 277 -5.60 15.76 -2.72
C PRO A 277 -4.32 16.35 -2.13
N VAL A 278 -3.73 15.60 -1.22
CA VAL A 278 -2.39 15.86 -0.69
C VAL A 278 -1.44 14.87 -1.32
N VAL A 279 -0.36 15.35 -1.92
CA VAL A 279 0.70 14.51 -2.47
C VAL A 279 2.00 14.75 -1.72
N ASN A 280 2.73 13.69 -1.42
CA ASN A 280 4.07 13.76 -0.88
C ASN A 280 5.08 13.76 -2.04
N ILE A 281 5.88 14.82 -2.11
CA ILE A 281 6.97 14.98 -3.08
C ILE A 281 8.30 14.89 -2.37
N ILE A 282 9.27 14.22 -2.99
CA ILE A 282 10.69 14.26 -2.60
C ILE A 282 11.54 14.83 -3.72
N ASN A 283 12.61 15.53 -3.36
CA ASN A 283 13.70 15.80 -4.30
C ASN A 283 14.65 14.59 -4.36
N ALA A 284 14.58 13.82 -5.46
CA ALA A 284 15.51 12.72 -5.73
C ALA A 284 16.78 13.19 -6.48
N GLY A 285 16.78 14.45 -6.95
CA GLY A 285 17.88 15.12 -7.61
C GLY A 285 18.85 15.83 -6.68
N ASN A 286 19.90 16.41 -7.24
CA ASN A 286 20.88 17.21 -6.50
C ASN A 286 20.64 18.71 -6.56
N GLU A 287 19.82 19.18 -7.50
CA GLU A 287 19.44 20.58 -7.61
C GLU A 287 18.25 20.90 -6.68
N PRO A 288 18.33 21.95 -5.84
CA PRO A 288 17.22 22.33 -4.96
C PRO A 288 15.95 22.74 -5.72
N ILE A 289 14.79 22.25 -5.30
CA ILE A 289 13.50 22.50 -5.96
C ILE A 289 12.73 23.61 -5.26
N LYS A 290 12.36 24.67 -5.99
CA LYS A 290 11.53 25.78 -5.48
C LYS A 290 10.15 25.86 -6.12
N THR A 291 10.02 25.39 -7.35
CA THR A 291 8.75 25.41 -8.08
C THR A 291 8.48 24.06 -8.72
N ILE A 292 7.23 23.62 -8.64
CA ILE A 292 6.76 22.38 -9.27
C ILE A 292 5.44 22.68 -9.96
N LYS A 293 5.35 22.36 -11.24
CA LYS A 293 4.11 22.41 -12.01
C LYS A 293 3.50 21.02 -12.06
N PHE A 294 2.27 20.90 -11.57
CA PHE A 294 1.48 19.68 -11.61
C PHE A 294 0.43 19.76 -12.73
N SER A 295 0.11 18.60 -13.29
CA SER A 295 -1.13 18.35 -14.01
C SER A 295 -1.91 17.29 -13.26
N SER A 296 -3.22 17.47 -13.14
CA SER A 296 -4.07 16.54 -12.38
C SER A 296 -5.45 16.40 -12.99
N ARG A 297 -6.07 15.22 -12.81
CA ARG A 297 -7.45 14.95 -13.23
C ARG A 297 -8.05 13.79 -12.44
N ILE A 298 -9.38 13.74 -12.39
CA ILE A 298 -10.11 12.56 -11.90
C ILE A 298 -10.59 11.75 -13.10
N ASN A 299 -10.32 10.44 -13.12
CA ASN A 299 -10.71 9.52 -14.18
C ASN A 299 -10.35 10.07 -15.59
N ALA A 300 -11.33 10.11 -16.51
CA ALA A 300 -11.22 10.71 -17.84
C ALA A 300 -11.66 12.19 -17.86
N GLY A 301 -11.71 12.85 -16.70
CA GLY A 301 -12.12 14.24 -16.55
C GLY A 301 -11.11 15.26 -17.07
N GLN A 302 -11.44 16.53 -16.86
CA GLN A 302 -10.62 17.67 -17.29
C GLN A 302 -9.26 17.68 -16.58
N ILE A 303 -8.20 17.96 -17.35
CA ILE A 303 -6.87 18.21 -16.82
C ILE A 303 -6.81 19.64 -16.27
N ILE A 304 -6.35 19.77 -15.03
CA ILE A 304 -6.09 21.02 -14.34
C ILE A 304 -4.59 21.11 -14.05
N GLU A 305 -4.01 22.27 -14.33
CA GLU A 305 -2.63 22.56 -13.98
C GLU A 305 -2.55 23.42 -12.70
N TYR A 306 -1.55 23.16 -11.87
CA TYR A 306 -1.29 23.90 -10.65
C TYR A 306 0.22 24.05 -10.44
N THR A 307 0.68 25.27 -10.23
CA THR A 307 2.09 25.54 -9.92
C THR A 307 2.27 25.82 -8.44
N TYR A 308 2.97 24.93 -7.76
CA TYR A 308 3.44 25.14 -6.40
C TYR A 308 4.74 25.95 -6.40
N THR A 309 4.85 26.92 -5.50
CA THR A 309 6.06 27.71 -5.28
C THR A 309 6.35 27.77 -3.78
N SER A 310 7.61 27.54 -3.39
CA SER A 310 8.08 27.59 -1.99
C SER A 310 9.26 28.54 -1.84
N THR A 311 9.31 29.27 -0.72
CA THR A 311 10.48 30.07 -0.32
C THR A 311 11.63 29.20 0.19
N ILE A 312 11.29 28.05 0.79
CA ILE A 312 12.25 27.04 1.26
C ILE A 312 12.36 25.98 0.17
N ALA A 313 13.55 25.85 -0.42
CA ALA A 313 13.79 24.84 -1.43
C ALA A 313 13.74 23.44 -0.82
N LEU A 314 13.28 22.45 -1.60
CA LEU A 314 13.46 21.04 -1.27
C LEU A 314 14.86 20.65 -1.73
N ASP A 315 15.78 20.50 -0.78
CA ASP A 315 17.10 19.93 -1.04
C ASP A 315 17.00 18.42 -1.23
N TYR A 316 18.06 17.77 -1.71
CA TYR A 316 18.11 16.31 -1.88
C TYR A 316 17.60 15.55 -0.64
N LEU A 317 16.71 14.57 -0.87
CA LEU A 317 15.98 13.79 0.13
C LEU A 317 15.01 14.58 1.03
N SER A 318 14.91 15.89 0.86
CA SER A 318 13.85 16.66 1.51
C SER A 318 12.54 16.38 0.81
N HIS A 319 11.50 16.14 1.61
CA HIS A 319 10.15 15.89 1.13
C HIS A 319 9.16 16.90 1.70
N ARG A 320 7.99 16.98 1.07
CA ARG A 320 6.90 17.86 1.50
C ARG A 320 5.55 17.38 1.00
N ASP A 321 4.56 17.51 1.88
CA ASP A 321 3.16 17.36 1.53
C ASP A 321 2.65 18.65 0.85
N ILE A 322 2.11 18.49 -0.35
CA ILE A 322 1.57 19.57 -1.16
C ILE A 322 0.10 19.29 -1.42
N VAL A 323 -0.75 20.25 -1.04
CA VAL A 323 -2.18 20.23 -1.39
C VAL A 323 -2.32 20.70 -2.84
N ILE A 324 -2.89 19.86 -3.69
CA ILE A 324 -3.27 20.22 -5.06
C ILE A 324 -4.72 20.75 -5.00
N PRO A 325 -4.96 22.03 -5.29
CA PRO A 325 -6.27 22.62 -5.04
C PRO A 325 -7.27 22.31 -6.15
N ASN A 326 -8.53 22.10 -5.76
CA ASN A 326 -9.71 22.32 -6.60
C ASN A 326 -9.84 21.45 -7.86
N ILE A 327 -9.47 20.16 -7.81
CA ILE A 327 -9.69 19.23 -8.93
C ILE A 327 -11.20 18.96 -9.09
N PRO A 328 -11.82 19.24 -10.25
CA PRO A 328 -13.25 19.01 -10.47
C PRO A 328 -13.65 17.53 -10.35
N MET A 329 -14.68 17.25 -9.55
CA MET A 329 -15.24 15.91 -9.33
C MET A 329 -16.34 15.59 -10.35
N ASN A 330 -16.02 15.67 -11.64
CA ASN A 330 -16.95 15.36 -12.72
C ASN A 330 -16.78 13.92 -13.20
N GLY A 331 -17.88 13.24 -13.53
CA GLY A 331 -17.85 11.90 -14.12
C GLY A 331 -17.33 10.82 -13.16
N LEU A 332 -17.81 10.85 -11.92
CA LEU A 332 -17.50 9.85 -10.90
C LEU A 332 -18.24 8.54 -11.16
N TYR A 333 -17.58 7.43 -10.93
CA TYR A 333 -18.20 6.11 -10.83
C TYR A 333 -18.63 5.81 -9.39
N PRO A 334 -19.56 4.89 -9.15
CA PRO A 334 -19.92 4.47 -7.80
C PRO A 334 -18.73 3.93 -6.99
N THR A 335 -17.76 3.29 -7.65
CA THR A 335 -16.52 2.78 -7.05
C THR A 335 -15.37 2.82 -8.05
N GLY A 336 -14.13 2.77 -7.56
CA GLY A 336 -12.93 2.62 -8.39
C GLY A 336 -12.50 3.91 -9.11
N ASN A 337 -12.77 5.07 -8.51
CA ASN A 337 -12.31 6.34 -9.05
C ASN A 337 -10.83 6.53 -8.73
N VAL A 338 -10.15 7.27 -9.61
CA VAL A 338 -8.71 7.53 -9.47
C VAL A 338 -8.44 9.00 -9.76
N ILE A 339 -7.63 9.62 -8.90
CA ILE A 339 -6.99 10.89 -9.17
C ILE A 339 -5.64 10.61 -9.81
N GLU A 340 -5.44 11.06 -11.03
CA GLU A 340 -4.14 11.05 -11.69
C GLU A 340 -3.45 12.38 -11.38
N VAL A 341 -2.26 12.32 -10.79
CA VAL A 341 -1.38 13.47 -10.58
C VAL A 341 -0.08 13.24 -11.33
N LYS A 342 0.40 14.27 -12.04
CA LYS A 342 1.67 14.23 -12.75
C LYS A 342 2.49 15.50 -12.51
N VAL A 343 3.78 15.35 -12.23
CA VAL A 343 4.77 16.43 -12.31
C VAL A 343 5.08 16.71 -13.77
N VAL A 344 4.97 17.98 -14.16
CA VAL A 344 5.12 18.48 -15.54
C VAL A 344 6.42 19.24 -15.70
N GLU A 345 6.71 20.14 -14.76
CA GLU A 345 7.93 20.94 -14.74
C GLU A 345 8.44 21.09 -13.31
N VAL A 346 9.76 21.19 -13.17
CA VAL A 346 10.43 21.49 -11.92
C VAL A 346 11.43 22.62 -12.17
N ASN A 347 11.36 23.68 -11.36
CA ASN A 347 12.15 24.89 -11.57
C ASN A 347 12.00 25.50 -12.98
N GLY A 348 10.83 25.35 -13.61
CA GLY A 348 10.53 25.84 -14.97
C GLY A 348 11.20 25.07 -16.10
N LYS A 349 11.73 23.86 -15.82
CA LYS A 349 12.28 22.93 -16.83
C LYS A 349 11.53 21.61 -16.76
N SER A 350 11.62 20.81 -17.83
CA SER A 350 11.17 19.42 -17.77
C SER A 350 11.96 18.65 -16.72
N ASP A 351 11.26 17.79 -16.00
CA ASP A 351 11.87 16.88 -15.05
C ASP A 351 12.66 15.79 -15.81
N ASP A 352 13.86 15.47 -15.32
CA ASP A 352 14.80 14.58 -15.99
C ASP A 352 14.43 13.09 -15.82
N GLN A 353 13.61 12.72 -14.84
CA GLN A 353 13.18 11.34 -14.56
C GLN A 353 11.66 11.15 -14.72
N LEU A 354 11.22 11.00 -15.97
CA LEU A 354 9.77 10.95 -16.29
C LEU A 354 8.96 9.81 -15.66
N VAL A 355 9.60 8.73 -15.19
CA VAL A 355 8.92 7.53 -14.68
C VAL A 355 8.32 7.74 -13.28
N ASN A 356 9.00 8.50 -12.43
CA ASN A 356 8.59 8.76 -11.04
C ASN A 356 7.64 9.98 -10.90
N ASN A 357 7.32 10.62 -12.04
CA ASN A 357 6.53 11.84 -12.11
C ASN A 357 5.02 11.60 -12.14
N LYS A 358 4.54 10.37 -11.94
CA LYS A 358 3.12 10.05 -12.03
C LYS A 358 2.64 9.23 -10.84
N LEU A 359 1.52 9.66 -10.27
CA LEU A 359 0.85 8.99 -9.16
C LEU A 359 -0.64 8.82 -9.46
N PHE A 360 -1.18 7.67 -9.05
CA PHE A 360 -2.61 7.37 -9.09
C PHE A 360 -3.11 7.19 -7.66
N ILE A 361 -4.08 8.03 -7.26
CA ILE A 361 -4.65 8.03 -5.91
C ILE A 361 -6.08 7.49 -6.01
N PRO A 362 -6.35 6.25 -5.58
CA PRO A 362 -7.69 5.70 -5.61
C PRO A 362 -8.58 6.35 -4.56
N PHE A 363 -9.86 6.51 -4.87
CA PHE A 363 -10.88 6.95 -3.90
C PHE A 363 -12.28 6.48 -4.29
N ASP A 364 -13.16 6.35 -3.30
CA ASP A 364 -14.58 6.06 -3.51
C ASP A 364 -15.44 7.22 -3.00
N PRO A 365 -16.43 7.68 -3.79
CA PRO A 365 -17.29 8.78 -3.38
C PRO A 365 -18.26 8.36 -2.28
N SER A 366 -18.88 9.35 -1.65
CA SER A 366 -19.98 9.13 -0.70
C SER A 366 -21.15 8.41 -1.36
N PRO A 367 -21.88 7.53 -0.64
CA PRO A 367 -23.04 6.86 -1.20
C PRO A 367 -24.03 7.83 -1.85
N GLN A 368 -24.52 7.44 -3.02
CA GLN A 368 -25.53 8.19 -3.74
C GLN A 368 -26.87 8.08 -3.04
N THR A 369 -27.60 9.19 -2.94
CA THR A 369 -29.00 9.23 -2.55
C THR A 369 -29.78 10.18 -3.46
N THR A 370 -31.09 10.19 -3.33
CA THR A 370 -31.99 11.02 -4.15
C THR A 370 -32.40 12.29 -3.43
N ILE A 371 -32.89 13.29 -4.19
CA ILE A 371 -33.37 14.56 -3.63
C ILE A 371 -34.53 14.38 -2.64
N SER A 372 -35.31 13.31 -2.79
CA SER A 372 -36.30 12.86 -1.82
C SER A 372 -35.76 11.60 -1.15
N SER A 373 -35.35 11.72 0.11
CA SER A 373 -34.75 10.64 0.90
C SER A 373 -35.39 10.56 2.28
N SER A 374 -34.96 9.62 3.12
CA SER A 374 -35.34 9.59 4.53
C SER A 374 -34.22 9.01 5.39
N ILE A 375 -34.13 9.47 6.63
CA ILE A 375 -33.22 8.93 7.64
C ILE A 375 -34.03 8.18 8.69
N GLU A 376 -33.62 6.95 8.99
CA GLU A 376 -34.18 6.13 10.07
C GLU A 376 -33.14 5.98 11.18
N ILE A 377 -33.53 6.32 12.40
CA ILE A 377 -32.75 6.06 13.60
C ILE A 377 -33.48 4.99 14.40
N LYS A 378 -32.80 3.89 14.71
CA LYS A 378 -33.29 2.85 15.63
C LYS A 378 -32.43 2.85 16.90
N PRO A 379 -32.85 3.59 17.94
CA PRO A 379 -32.19 3.55 19.24
C PRO A 379 -32.31 2.18 19.91
N ARG A 380 -31.39 1.86 20.81
CA ARG A 380 -31.30 0.57 21.49
C ARG A 380 -31.14 0.73 22.99
N THR A 381 -29.92 0.78 23.51
CA THR A 381 -29.68 0.64 24.96
C THR A 381 -29.95 1.90 25.76
N ARG A 382 -29.61 3.07 25.20
CA ARG A 382 -29.75 4.41 25.81
C ARG A 382 -30.23 5.44 24.77
N PRO A 383 -31.53 5.39 24.39
CA PRO A 383 -32.10 6.31 23.40
C PRO A 383 -31.93 7.80 23.75
N ASP A 384 -31.89 8.10 25.05
CA ASP A 384 -31.70 9.42 25.63
C ASP A 384 -30.30 10.00 25.39
N LEU A 385 -29.35 9.19 24.91
CA LEU A 385 -27.96 9.57 24.66
C LEU A 385 -27.60 9.60 23.17
N ILE A 386 -28.61 9.56 22.29
CA ILE A 386 -28.43 9.63 20.84
C ILE A 386 -29.02 10.92 20.30
N THR A 387 -28.21 11.71 19.61
CA THR A 387 -28.64 12.84 18.79
C THR A 387 -28.07 12.74 17.39
N PHE A 388 -28.71 13.38 16.42
CA PHE A 388 -28.19 13.46 15.07
C PHE A 388 -28.43 14.84 14.44
N SER A 389 -27.60 15.18 13.46
CA SER A 389 -27.82 16.31 12.55
C SER A 389 -27.47 15.91 11.12
N VAL A 390 -28.14 16.56 10.17
CA VAL A 390 -27.84 16.52 8.75
C VAL A 390 -27.60 17.95 8.28
N THR A 391 -26.45 18.24 7.70
CA THR A 391 -26.06 19.58 7.22
C THR A 391 -25.62 19.52 5.77
N ASP A 392 -25.90 20.54 4.96
CA ASP A 392 -25.36 20.64 3.60
C ASP A 392 -23.89 21.09 3.58
N ASP A 393 -23.28 21.09 2.40
CA ASP A 393 -21.89 21.49 2.15
C ASP A 393 -21.61 22.99 2.33
N LEU A 394 -22.63 23.81 2.64
CA LEU A 394 -22.48 25.22 3.04
C LEU A 394 -22.68 25.42 4.56
N GLY A 395 -22.86 24.32 5.31
CA GLY A 395 -23.08 24.35 6.76
C GLY A 395 -24.52 24.63 7.18
N LYS A 396 -25.49 24.62 6.24
CA LYS A 396 -26.91 24.77 6.58
C LYS A 396 -27.46 23.47 7.15
N THR A 397 -28.02 23.54 8.35
CA THR A 397 -28.74 22.43 8.96
C THR A 397 -30.03 22.12 8.21
N ILE A 398 -30.14 20.87 7.72
CA ILE A 398 -31.32 20.32 7.03
C ILE A 398 -32.27 19.68 8.04
N LEU A 399 -31.73 18.89 8.97
CA LEU A 399 -32.51 18.17 9.97
C LEU A 399 -31.67 17.95 11.23
N THR A 400 -32.30 17.99 12.39
CA THR A 400 -31.75 17.52 13.66
C THR A 400 -32.78 16.66 14.38
N GLY A 401 -32.31 15.78 15.26
CA GLY A 401 -33.20 15.00 16.11
C GLY A 401 -32.50 14.30 17.25
N GLY A 402 -33.32 13.63 18.07
CA GLY A 402 -32.93 13.18 19.40
C GLY A 402 -32.88 14.35 20.42
N PRO A 403 -32.62 14.07 21.71
CA PRO A 403 -32.58 12.75 22.33
C PRO A 403 -33.87 11.95 22.12
N PHE A 404 -33.76 10.63 22.00
CA PHE A 404 -34.92 9.77 21.78
C PHE A 404 -35.48 9.27 23.11
N THR A 405 -36.79 9.06 23.18
CA THR A 405 -37.49 8.62 24.40
C THR A 405 -37.81 7.12 24.42
N SER A 406 -37.62 6.42 23.30
CA SER A 406 -37.89 4.99 23.18
C SER A 406 -36.91 4.31 22.22
N THR A 407 -36.93 2.98 22.20
CA THR A 407 -36.11 2.13 21.32
C THR A 407 -36.79 1.85 19.97
N THR A 408 -37.95 2.44 19.74
CA THR A 408 -38.69 2.31 18.47
C THR A 408 -37.93 3.03 17.36
N ALA A 409 -37.88 2.42 16.18
CA ALA A 409 -37.30 3.08 15.01
C ALA A 409 -38.14 4.31 14.63
N VAL A 410 -37.47 5.44 14.43
CA VAL A 410 -38.10 6.69 14.00
C VAL A 410 -37.52 7.08 12.65
N LYS A 411 -38.39 7.38 11.69
CA LYS A 411 -38.03 7.72 10.31
C LYS A 411 -38.44 9.14 10.00
N PHE A 412 -37.50 9.94 9.51
CA PHE A 412 -37.70 11.35 9.17
C PHE A 412 -37.49 11.56 7.66
N PRO A 413 -38.34 12.34 6.99
CA PRO A 413 -38.12 12.71 5.60
C PRO A 413 -36.92 13.66 5.48
N LEU A 414 -36.17 13.52 4.39
CA LEU A 414 -35.05 14.37 4.01
C LEU A 414 -35.29 14.92 2.62
N ALA A 415 -35.32 16.25 2.51
CA ALA A 415 -35.37 16.96 1.24
C ALA A 415 -33.99 17.55 0.95
N PHE A 416 -33.36 17.05 -0.11
CA PHE A 416 -32.05 17.48 -0.56
C PHE A 416 -32.15 18.24 -1.88
N GLU A 417 -31.12 19.03 -2.15
CA GLU A 417 -30.87 19.69 -3.43
C GLU A 417 -30.03 18.76 -4.31
N LYS A 418 -30.11 18.95 -5.63
CA LYS A 418 -29.39 18.13 -6.61
C LYS A 418 -27.90 18.49 -6.63
N ASP A 419 -27.05 17.49 -6.86
CA ASP A 419 -25.60 17.64 -7.06
C ASP A 419 -24.87 18.30 -5.87
N ARG A 420 -25.28 17.93 -4.65
CA ARG A 420 -24.73 18.45 -3.38
C ARG A 420 -24.24 17.34 -2.46
N CYS A 421 -23.55 17.74 -1.38
CA CYS A 421 -23.16 16.83 -0.32
C CYS A 421 -23.83 17.16 1.00
N TYR A 422 -24.13 16.12 1.76
CA TYR A 422 -24.76 16.21 3.08
C TYR A 422 -23.94 15.45 4.10
N ALA A 423 -23.51 16.15 5.14
CA ALA A 423 -22.88 15.56 6.31
C ALA A 423 -23.96 14.98 7.24
N ILE A 424 -23.70 13.80 7.78
CA ILE A 424 -24.54 13.10 8.74
C ILE A 424 -23.70 12.96 10.00
N GLN A 425 -24.10 13.69 11.04
CA GLN A 425 -23.45 13.61 12.34
C GLN A 425 -24.36 12.84 13.30
N ILE A 426 -23.82 11.84 13.97
CA ILE A 426 -24.53 11.07 15.01
C ILE A 426 -23.67 11.13 16.27
N ASN A 427 -24.20 11.71 17.34
CA ASN A 427 -23.52 11.76 18.62
C ASN A 427 -24.10 10.67 19.52
N ASN A 428 -23.21 9.83 20.05
CA ASN A 428 -23.53 8.79 21.00
C ASN A 428 -22.78 9.02 22.30
N ASP A 429 -23.50 9.36 23.37
CA ASP A 429 -22.91 9.51 24.71
C ASP A 429 -22.98 8.21 25.53
N HIS A 430 -22.90 7.05 24.86
CA HIS A 430 -22.96 5.74 25.47
C HIS A 430 -21.79 4.86 25.04
N THR A 431 -21.15 4.19 25.99
CA THR A 431 -19.95 3.38 25.76
C THR A 431 -20.19 2.05 25.04
N GLY A 432 -21.46 1.67 24.82
CA GLY A 432 -21.86 0.44 24.12
C GLY A 432 -22.75 0.70 22.90
N PHE A 433 -23.18 -0.38 22.25
CA PHE A 433 -24.03 -0.31 21.07
C PHE A 433 -25.38 0.34 21.35
N ASN A 434 -25.59 1.53 20.82
CA ASN A 434 -26.71 2.38 21.21
C ASN A 434 -27.71 2.71 20.09
N ALA A 435 -27.30 2.74 18.82
CA ALA A 435 -28.22 3.00 17.72
C ALA A 435 -27.77 2.42 16.39
N THR A 436 -28.74 2.18 15.50
CA THR A 436 -28.50 1.98 14.06
C THR A 436 -29.12 3.13 13.30
N THR A 437 -28.35 3.73 12.39
CA THR A 437 -28.80 4.83 11.53
C THR A 437 -28.74 4.39 10.08
N LYS A 438 -29.81 4.64 9.32
CA LYS A 438 -29.89 4.32 7.89
C LYS A 438 -30.40 5.51 7.09
N ILE A 439 -29.94 5.67 5.86
CA ILE A 439 -30.58 6.55 4.86
C ILE A 439 -31.16 5.70 3.74
N PHE A 440 -32.39 6.01 3.39
CA PHE A 440 -33.13 5.42 2.28
C PHE A 440 -33.35 6.45 1.18
N ASN A 441 -33.21 6.02 -0.07
CA ASN A 441 -33.59 6.81 -1.24
C ASN A 441 -35.12 6.82 -1.44
N ASP A 442 -35.57 7.47 -2.50
CA ASP A 442 -36.99 7.55 -2.92
C ASP A 442 -37.64 6.20 -3.22
N GLN A 443 -36.83 5.19 -3.59
CA GLN A 443 -37.25 3.81 -3.79
C GLN A 443 -37.23 2.97 -2.49
N ASN A 444 -37.00 3.59 -1.34
CA ASN A 444 -36.89 2.93 -0.05
C ASN A 444 -35.77 1.88 0.03
N VAL A 445 -34.72 2.03 -0.77
CA VAL A 445 -33.49 1.23 -0.71
C VAL A 445 -32.51 1.91 0.23
N SER A 446 -31.94 1.14 1.17
CA SER A 446 -30.94 1.64 2.11
C SER A 446 -29.62 1.88 1.38
N VAL A 447 -29.20 3.14 1.26
CA VAL A 447 -27.94 3.53 0.59
C VAL A 447 -26.81 3.78 1.58
N TYR A 448 -27.14 3.94 2.85
CA TYR A 448 -26.20 4.14 3.95
C TYR A 448 -26.71 3.45 5.22
N SER A 449 -25.81 2.88 6.01
CA SER A 449 -26.11 2.26 7.30
C SER A 449 -24.89 2.31 8.21
N VAL A 450 -25.08 2.69 9.47
CA VAL A 450 -24.02 2.70 10.50
C VAL A 450 -24.54 2.28 11.86
N HIS A 451 -23.65 1.75 12.70
CA HIS A 451 -23.90 1.39 14.09
C HIS A 451 -23.12 2.31 15.04
N SER A 452 -23.80 2.89 16.03
CA SER A 452 -23.16 3.64 17.12
C SER A 452 -22.71 2.67 18.21
N LEU A 453 -21.48 2.16 18.11
CA LEU A 453 -20.96 1.08 18.97
C LEU A 453 -20.28 1.55 20.25
N THR A 454 -19.73 2.77 20.25
CA THR A 454 -18.96 3.35 21.35
C THR A 454 -19.33 4.81 21.56
N GLN A 455 -18.89 5.39 22.67
CA GLN A 455 -19.06 6.81 22.93
C GLN A 455 -18.29 7.63 21.90
N GLY A 456 -18.91 8.66 21.34
CA GLY A 456 -18.29 9.56 20.39
C GLY A 456 -19.23 10.07 19.30
N THR A 457 -18.64 10.77 18.34
CA THR A 457 -19.34 11.34 17.19
C THR A 457 -18.95 10.58 15.94
N ILE A 458 -19.95 10.06 15.23
CA ILE A 458 -19.82 9.55 13.87
C ILE A 458 -20.10 10.71 12.93
N LEU A 459 -19.17 11.00 12.02
CA LEU A 459 -19.33 11.95 10.94
C LEU A 459 -19.14 11.22 9.61
N ASP A 460 -20.21 11.17 8.83
CA ASP A 460 -20.30 10.47 7.55
C ASP A 460 -20.98 11.37 6.51
N TYR A 461 -20.98 10.95 5.24
CA TYR A 461 -21.52 11.75 4.15
C TYR A 461 -22.37 10.93 3.18
N VAL A 462 -23.35 11.58 2.57
CA VAL A 462 -24.08 11.12 1.38
C VAL A 462 -24.12 12.23 0.33
N THR A 463 -24.34 11.87 -0.92
CA THR A 463 -24.40 12.84 -2.01
C THR A 463 -25.58 12.62 -2.93
N THR A 464 -26.13 13.71 -3.46
CA THR A 464 -27.10 13.69 -4.56
C THR A 464 -26.43 13.87 -5.91
N SER A 465 -25.10 13.94 -5.95
CA SER A 465 -24.33 14.02 -7.19
C SER A 465 -24.56 12.81 -8.07
N SER A 466 -24.67 13.08 -9.35
CA SER A 466 -24.88 12.04 -10.36
C SER A 466 -23.60 11.23 -10.55
N PHE A 467 -23.67 9.93 -10.32
CA PHE A 467 -22.62 9.02 -10.76
C PHE A 467 -22.88 8.56 -12.18
N ILE A 468 -21.79 8.35 -12.92
CA ILE A 468 -21.81 7.54 -14.13
C ILE A 468 -22.02 6.10 -13.64
N THR A 469 -23.29 5.72 -13.50
CA THR A 469 -23.73 4.38 -13.10
C THR A 469 -23.58 3.42 -14.27
N SER A 470 -22.35 3.25 -14.77
CA SER A 470 -22.08 2.34 -15.88
C SER A 470 -23.20 2.39 -16.95
N THR A 471 -23.24 3.44 -17.77
CA THR A 471 -23.04 3.07 -19.15
C THR A 471 -21.55 2.73 -19.23
N LYS A 472 -21.25 1.46 -18.97
CA LYS A 472 -20.47 0.77 -19.97
C LYS A 472 -21.20 1.14 -21.25
N ASP A 473 -20.70 2.12 -22.00
CA ASP A 473 -21.15 2.39 -23.36
C ASP A 473 -20.75 1.12 -24.13
N VAL A 474 -21.48 0.04 -23.83
CA VAL A 474 -21.40 -1.25 -24.45
C VAL A 474 -21.95 -0.97 -25.80
N PHE A 475 -21.02 -0.95 -26.71
CA PHE A 475 -21.33 -0.87 -28.10
C PHE A 475 -20.42 -1.84 -28.80
N VAL A 476 -20.63 -3.08 -28.39
CA VAL A 476 -21.18 -4.07 -29.29
C VAL A 476 -21.99 -5.03 -28.43
N SER A 477 -23.32 -5.02 -28.57
CA SER A 477 -24.12 -6.15 -28.09
C SER A 477 -23.76 -7.39 -28.93
N ASP A 478 -23.60 -8.53 -28.26
CA ASP A 478 -23.38 -9.84 -28.88
C ASP A 478 -22.05 -10.06 -29.60
N ILE A 479 -20.92 -9.65 -28.99
CA ILE A 479 -19.61 -10.15 -29.43
C ILE A 479 -19.52 -11.65 -29.17
N LYS A 480 -19.45 -12.44 -30.24
CA LYS A 480 -19.08 -13.85 -30.23
C LYS A 480 -17.64 -13.98 -30.70
N ILE A 481 -16.81 -14.63 -29.88
CA ILE A 481 -15.42 -14.94 -30.20
C ILE A 481 -15.33 -16.46 -30.29
N GLN A 482 -14.95 -16.98 -31.46
CA GLN A 482 -14.87 -18.41 -31.72
C GLN A 482 -13.61 -18.77 -32.52
N PRO A 483 -12.86 -19.82 -32.13
CA PRO A 483 -13.03 -20.59 -30.91
C PRO A 483 -12.60 -19.80 -29.66
N ASN A 484 -13.02 -20.23 -28.48
CA ASN A 484 -12.44 -19.83 -27.20
C ASN A 484 -12.52 -21.07 -26.29
N PRO A 485 -11.41 -21.76 -25.99
CA PRO A 485 -10.00 -21.35 -26.17
C PRO A 485 -9.54 -21.17 -27.64
N ILE A 486 -8.54 -20.30 -27.85
CA ILE A 486 -7.97 -19.90 -29.15
C ILE A 486 -6.57 -20.53 -29.28
N THR A 487 -6.24 -21.13 -30.42
CA THR A 487 -4.89 -21.68 -30.69
C THR A 487 -4.06 -20.78 -31.61
N ASP A 488 -4.62 -20.33 -32.74
CA ASP A 488 -3.90 -19.51 -33.72
C ASP A 488 -4.70 -18.28 -34.15
N GLN A 489 -5.98 -18.46 -34.48
CA GLN A 489 -6.85 -17.40 -34.97
C GLN A 489 -8.20 -17.44 -34.26
N ALA A 490 -8.78 -16.26 -34.07
CA ALA A 490 -10.13 -16.10 -33.54
C ALA A 490 -11.02 -15.35 -34.53
N THR A 491 -12.26 -15.80 -34.66
CA THR A 491 -13.31 -15.09 -35.39
C THR A 491 -14.15 -14.28 -34.41
N ILE A 492 -14.27 -12.98 -34.69
CA ILE A 492 -15.04 -12.02 -33.90
C ILE A 492 -16.27 -11.63 -34.70
N GLU A 493 -17.45 -12.00 -34.22
CA GLU A 493 -18.74 -11.59 -34.78
C GLU A 493 -19.42 -10.57 -33.85
N PHE A 494 -19.85 -9.43 -34.39
CA PHE A 494 -20.28 -8.29 -33.58
C PHE A 494 -21.13 -7.30 -34.41
N GLN A 495 -22.07 -6.59 -33.78
CA GLN A 495 -22.88 -5.54 -34.42
C GLN A 495 -22.25 -4.15 -34.21
N SER A 496 -22.05 -3.37 -35.27
CA SER A 496 -21.50 -2.01 -35.20
C SER A 496 -22.55 -0.94 -35.47
N GLU A 497 -22.58 0.11 -34.64
CA GLU A 497 -23.46 1.28 -34.78
C GLU A 497 -23.17 2.18 -35.98
N SER A 498 -21.92 2.13 -36.49
CA SER A 498 -21.35 3.14 -37.40
C SER A 498 -20.22 2.58 -38.26
N ASN A 499 -19.84 3.32 -39.30
CA ASN A 499 -18.70 2.99 -40.18
C ASN A 499 -17.34 3.47 -39.63
N GLN A 500 -17.25 3.86 -38.36
CA GLN A 500 -15.99 4.33 -37.77
C GLN A 500 -15.00 3.18 -37.58
N ALA A 501 -13.70 3.43 -37.65
CA ALA A 501 -12.71 2.39 -37.43
C ALA A 501 -12.77 1.82 -36.00
N LEU A 502 -12.62 0.50 -35.90
CA LEU A 502 -12.62 -0.26 -34.65
C LEU A 502 -11.18 -0.53 -34.21
N GLY A 503 -10.80 -0.02 -33.04
CA GLY A 503 -9.58 -0.43 -32.34
C GLY A 503 -9.80 -1.75 -31.60
N ILE A 504 -8.88 -2.69 -31.72
CA ILE A 504 -8.87 -3.98 -31.01
C ILE A 504 -7.55 -4.09 -30.25
N GLN A 505 -7.61 -4.35 -28.96
CA GLN A 505 -6.46 -4.56 -28.09
C GLN A 505 -6.57 -5.89 -27.35
N ILE A 506 -5.48 -6.64 -27.25
CA ILE A 506 -5.36 -7.80 -26.36
C ILE A 506 -4.52 -7.37 -25.18
N LEU A 507 -5.03 -7.55 -23.97
CA LEU A 507 -4.32 -7.25 -22.74
C LEU A 507 -4.09 -8.52 -21.93
N ASP A 508 -2.92 -8.63 -21.32
CA ASP A 508 -2.68 -9.65 -20.31
C ASP A 508 -3.48 -9.37 -19.02
N ILE A 509 -3.42 -10.29 -18.06
CA ILE A 509 -4.09 -10.13 -16.75
C ILE A 509 -3.57 -8.94 -15.92
N LYS A 510 -2.42 -8.36 -16.27
CA LYS A 510 -1.82 -7.18 -15.63
C LYS A 510 -2.22 -5.88 -16.33
N GLY A 511 -2.99 -5.96 -17.42
CA GLY A 511 -3.41 -4.81 -18.23
C GLY A 511 -2.36 -4.34 -19.24
N SER A 512 -1.28 -5.09 -19.46
CA SER A 512 -0.29 -4.78 -20.49
C SER A 512 -0.87 -5.08 -21.86
N VAL A 513 -0.75 -4.14 -22.82
CA VAL A 513 -1.19 -4.36 -24.19
C VAL A 513 -0.21 -5.29 -24.91
N ILE A 514 -0.68 -6.48 -25.27
CA ILE A 514 0.06 -7.52 -25.99
C ILE A 514 -0.05 -7.35 -27.50
N LEU A 515 -1.23 -6.93 -27.96
CA LEU A 515 -1.51 -6.71 -29.37
C LEU A 515 -2.49 -5.56 -29.52
N SER A 516 -2.31 -4.72 -30.54
CA SER A 516 -3.18 -3.58 -30.85
C SER A 516 -3.33 -3.43 -32.35
N GLN A 517 -4.57 -3.41 -32.84
CA GLN A 517 -4.90 -3.29 -34.26
C GLN A 517 -6.04 -2.29 -34.46
N GLN A 518 -6.11 -1.69 -35.64
CA GLN A 518 -7.30 -1.00 -36.12
C GLN A 518 -7.89 -1.72 -37.32
N LYS A 519 -9.22 -1.84 -37.37
CA LYS A 519 -9.97 -2.50 -38.44
C LYS A 519 -11.09 -1.58 -38.93
N SER A 520 -11.27 -1.50 -40.24
CA SER A 520 -12.45 -0.88 -40.83
C SER A 520 -13.66 -1.80 -40.65
N VAL A 521 -14.80 -1.23 -40.27
CA VAL A 521 -16.05 -1.96 -40.02
C VAL A 521 -17.21 -1.20 -40.66
N SER A 522 -18.29 -1.92 -40.97
CA SER A 522 -19.52 -1.33 -41.52
C SER A 522 -20.59 -1.25 -40.45
N GLN A 523 -21.47 -0.27 -40.52
CA GLN A 523 -22.68 -0.22 -39.70
C GLN A 523 -23.52 -1.49 -39.96
N GLY A 524 -23.95 -2.16 -38.90
CA GLY A 524 -24.60 -3.46 -38.96
C GLY A 524 -23.70 -4.62 -38.52
N GLN A 525 -23.98 -5.83 -39.01
CA GLN A 525 -23.26 -7.04 -38.59
C GLN A 525 -21.87 -7.12 -39.23
N ASN A 526 -20.85 -7.40 -38.42
CA ASN A 526 -19.46 -7.56 -38.85
C ASN A 526 -18.92 -8.92 -38.41
N LYS A 527 -17.99 -9.45 -39.21
CA LYS A 527 -17.24 -10.68 -38.93
C LYS A 527 -15.78 -10.45 -39.30
N LEU A 528 -14.89 -10.52 -38.30
CA LEU A 528 -13.46 -10.26 -38.46
C LEU A 528 -12.64 -11.48 -38.02
N ALA A 529 -11.62 -11.83 -38.80
CA ALA A 529 -10.60 -12.78 -38.38
C ALA A 529 -9.44 -12.02 -37.71
N LEU A 530 -9.02 -12.49 -36.54
CA LEU A 530 -7.89 -11.98 -35.80
C LEU A 530 -6.81 -13.06 -35.71
N ASP A 531 -5.62 -12.76 -36.24
CA ASP A 531 -4.43 -13.58 -36.08
C ASP A 531 -3.80 -13.31 -34.71
N LEU A 532 -3.68 -14.36 -33.92
CA LEU A 532 -3.14 -14.36 -32.56
C LEU A 532 -1.99 -15.36 -32.41
N SER A 533 -1.44 -15.89 -33.51
CA SER A 533 -0.35 -16.88 -33.51
C SER A 533 0.93 -16.46 -32.77
N THR A 534 1.11 -15.16 -32.55
CA THR A 534 2.26 -14.59 -31.82
C THR A 534 1.98 -14.36 -30.32
N VAL A 535 0.78 -14.66 -29.84
CA VAL A 535 0.40 -14.53 -28.42
C VAL A 535 0.81 -15.79 -27.68
N SER A 536 1.39 -15.66 -26.49
CA SER A 536 1.74 -16.84 -25.68
C SER A 536 0.50 -17.48 -25.05
N PRO A 537 0.52 -18.78 -24.72
CA PRO A 537 -0.55 -19.43 -23.95
C PRO A 537 -0.83 -18.70 -22.63
N GLY A 538 -2.10 -18.45 -22.33
CA GLY A 538 -2.49 -17.69 -21.15
C GLY A 538 -3.90 -17.13 -21.19
N LEU A 539 -4.24 -16.42 -20.10
CA LEU A 539 -5.49 -15.73 -19.97
C LEU A 539 -5.35 -14.26 -20.40
N TYR A 540 -6.25 -13.79 -21.27
CA TYR A 540 -6.22 -12.42 -21.80
C TYR A 540 -7.60 -11.76 -21.80
N PHE A 541 -7.60 -10.44 -21.96
CA PHE A 541 -8.77 -9.62 -22.19
C PHE A 541 -8.67 -8.95 -23.57
N MET A 542 -9.64 -9.20 -24.45
CA MET A 542 -9.79 -8.47 -25.70
C MET A 542 -10.66 -7.24 -25.48
N GLN A 543 -10.08 -6.05 -25.62
CA GLN A 543 -10.79 -4.78 -25.64
C GLN A 543 -11.05 -4.33 -27.08
N MET A 544 -12.27 -3.90 -27.37
CA MET A 544 -12.65 -3.29 -28.64
C MET A 544 -13.18 -1.88 -28.39
N LYS A 545 -12.70 -0.89 -29.15
CA LYS A 545 -13.00 0.53 -28.99
C LYS A 545 -13.41 1.17 -30.32
N GLN A 546 -14.53 1.89 -30.35
CA GLN A 546 -14.98 2.66 -31.50
C GLN A 546 -15.43 4.04 -31.01
N GLY A 547 -14.71 5.11 -31.38
CA GLY A 547 -14.92 6.45 -30.84
C GLY A 547 -14.69 6.51 -29.32
N THR A 548 -15.70 6.92 -28.56
CA THR A 548 -15.69 6.94 -27.08
C THR A 548 -16.13 5.63 -26.45
N LYS A 549 -16.65 4.67 -27.24
CA LYS A 549 -17.28 3.44 -26.74
C LYS A 549 -16.27 2.31 -26.65
N MET A 550 -16.35 1.49 -25.61
CA MET A 550 -15.42 0.39 -25.36
C MET A 550 -16.13 -0.84 -24.79
N THR A 551 -15.68 -2.03 -25.19
CA THR A 551 -16.14 -3.31 -24.65
C THR A 551 -14.95 -4.24 -24.44
N SER A 552 -15.06 -5.15 -23.46
CA SER A 552 -13.99 -6.09 -23.10
C SER A 552 -14.54 -7.50 -22.94
N LYS A 553 -13.85 -8.49 -23.51
CA LYS A 553 -14.19 -9.92 -23.45
C LYS A 553 -12.98 -10.73 -23.01
N LYS A 554 -13.22 -11.66 -22.08
CA LYS A 554 -12.23 -12.65 -21.66
C LYS A 554 -11.98 -13.66 -22.79
N ILE A 555 -10.72 -13.92 -23.12
CA ILE A 555 -10.30 -14.96 -24.06
C ILE A 555 -9.20 -15.83 -23.43
N ILE A 556 -9.16 -17.10 -23.79
CA ILE A 556 -8.14 -18.06 -23.36
C ILE A 556 -7.33 -18.43 -24.60
N PHE A 557 -6.00 -18.34 -24.51
CA PHE A 557 -5.09 -18.80 -25.55
C PHE A 557 -4.35 -20.06 -25.07
N GLU A 558 -4.32 -21.10 -25.89
CA GLU A 558 -3.75 -22.43 -25.57
C GLU A 558 -2.53 -22.78 -26.39
#